data_AF-A0A8I5NQG9-F1
#
_entry.id   AF-A0A8I5NQG9-F1
#
_cell.length_a   1.000
_cell.length_b   1.000
_cell.length_c   1.000
_cell.angle_alpha   90.00
_cell.angle_beta   90.00
_cell.angle_gamma   90.00
#
_symmetry.space_group_name_H-M   'P 1'
#
loop_
_entity.id
_entity.type
_entity.pdbx_description
1 polymer ?
#
loop_
_entity_poly.entity_id
_entity_poly.type
_entity_poly.pdbx_seq_one_letter_code
_entity_poly.pdbx_strand_id
1 'polypeptide(L)'
;MWKRSGHQPKIKAEDGPLAGQFEVLGSVPEPAMPHPLELSELESFSVFEDIRLHIREVGAQLVKKVNAIFQLDITKDGKIILQWTIDLKNGSGDMYPGPARLPADTVFTIPEPVFMELVLGKMNPQKAFLAGKFKVSGKVLLSQKLERVFKDWAKF
;
A
#
# COMPACT_ATOMS: atom_id res chain seq x y z
N MET A 1 49.28 -33.67 -21.13
CA MET A 1 48.59 -32.70 -20.25
C MET A 1 47.10 -32.72 -20.62
N TRP A 2 46.24 -33.05 -19.65
CA TRP A 2 44.75 -33.17 -19.60
C TRP A 2 43.96 -33.48 -20.92
N LYS A 3 43.49 -34.70 -21.23
CA LYS A 3 42.36 -35.55 -20.74
C LYS A 3 40.92 -34.97 -20.91
N ARG A 4 40.32 -35.38 -22.06
CA ARG A 4 38.94 -35.85 -22.31
C ARG A 4 37.74 -35.03 -21.80
N SER A 5 37.03 -34.43 -22.74
CA SER A 5 35.57 -34.28 -22.69
C SER A 5 34.95 -35.14 -23.79
N GLY A 6 34.27 -36.20 -23.37
CA GLY A 6 33.59 -37.14 -24.25
C GLY A 6 32.16 -36.67 -24.57
N HIS A 7 31.84 -36.81 -25.84
CA HIS A 7 30.64 -37.47 -26.37
C HIS A 7 29.23 -36.91 -26.09
N GLN A 8 28.60 -36.53 -27.20
CA GLN A 8 27.18 -36.23 -27.46
C GLN A 8 26.17 -37.18 -26.79
N PRO A 9 24.96 -36.72 -26.43
CA PRO A 9 23.80 -37.58 -26.26
C PRO A 9 22.98 -37.70 -27.55
N LYS A 10 22.75 -38.95 -27.96
CA LYS A 10 21.82 -39.37 -29.01
C LYS A 10 20.39 -39.38 -28.47
N ILE A 11 19.46 -38.91 -29.31
CA ILE A 11 18.01 -39.06 -29.18
C ILE A 11 17.61 -40.49 -29.54
N LYS A 12 16.71 -41.13 -28.76
CA LYS A 12 15.87 -42.23 -29.24
C LYS A 12 14.60 -42.34 -28.38
N ALA A 13 13.47 -42.45 -29.08
CA ALA A 13 12.09 -42.49 -28.58
C ALA A 13 11.57 -43.92 -28.36
N GLU A 14 10.29 -43.99 -27.96
CA GLU A 14 9.36 -45.15 -27.99
C GLU A 14 9.41 -46.09 -26.76
N ASP A 15 8.33 -46.67 -26.22
CA ASP A 15 6.89 -46.71 -26.49
C ASP A 15 6.18 -47.35 -25.26
N GLY A 16 4.90 -47.04 -25.03
CA GLY A 16 3.95 -48.05 -24.54
C GLY A 16 3.58 -48.11 -23.05
N PRO A 17 2.41 -48.73 -22.72
CA PRO A 17 1.43 -48.21 -21.75
C PRO A 17 1.18 -49.14 -20.53
N LEU A 18 0.38 -48.71 -19.54
CA LEU A 18 -0.84 -49.43 -19.05
C LEU A 18 -1.39 -48.82 -17.74
N ALA A 19 -2.72 -48.87 -17.68
CA ALA A 19 -3.68 -48.53 -16.63
C ALA A 19 -3.39 -48.98 -15.19
N GLY A 20 -3.96 -48.23 -14.24
CA GLY A 20 -4.84 -48.80 -13.20
C GLY A 20 -4.47 -48.60 -11.72
N GLN A 21 -5.14 -47.61 -11.09
CA GLN A 21 -5.77 -47.63 -9.75
C GLN A 21 -4.93 -47.92 -8.48
N PHE A 22 -4.88 -46.99 -7.52
CA PHE A 22 -5.60 -47.09 -6.22
C PHE A 22 -5.47 -45.78 -5.41
N GLU A 23 -6.55 -45.45 -4.72
CA GLU A 23 -6.74 -44.25 -3.90
C GLU A 23 -5.91 -44.29 -2.61
N VAL A 24 -5.32 -43.14 -2.22
CA VAL A 24 -4.95 -42.85 -0.82
C VAL A 24 -5.39 -41.42 -0.52
N LEU A 25 -6.29 -41.30 0.47
CA LEU A 25 -6.77 -40.05 1.05
C LEU A 25 -5.60 -39.16 1.51
N GLY A 26 -5.69 -37.86 1.19
CA GLY A 26 -4.81 -36.85 1.75
C GLY A 26 -5.30 -35.43 1.42
N SER A 27 -6.12 -34.89 2.32
CA SER A 27 -6.47 -33.49 2.55
C SER A 27 -6.62 -32.57 1.32
N VAL A 28 -7.89 -32.25 1.02
CA VAL A 28 -8.28 -30.97 0.42
C VAL A 28 -7.56 -29.85 1.19
N PRO A 29 -6.83 -28.91 0.55
CA PRO A 29 -6.46 -27.69 1.23
C PRO A 29 -7.76 -26.95 1.55
N GLU A 30 -8.06 -26.81 2.84
CA GLU A 30 -9.04 -25.87 3.36
C GLU A 30 -8.91 -24.54 2.60
N PRO A 31 -10.02 -23.89 2.18
CA PRO A 31 -9.94 -22.55 1.64
C PRO A 31 -9.42 -21.66 2.77
N ALA A 32 -8.14 -21.32 2.71
CA ALA A 32 -7.50 -20.44 3.65
C ALA A 32 -8.33 -19.16 3.73
N MET A 33 -8.84 -18.87 4.92
CA MET A 33 -9.37 -17.55 5.24
C MET A 33 -8.35 -16.51 4.75
N PRO A 34 -8.77 -15.41 4.10
CA PRO A 34 -7.82 -14.40 3.69
C PRO A 34 -7.03 -13.96 4.93
N HIS A 35 -5.70 -14.01 4.82
CA HIS A 35 -4.82 -13.61 5.90
C HIS A 35 -5.18 -12.17 6.33
N PRO A 36 -5.12 -11.81 7.63
CA PRO A 36 -5.47 -10.46 8.10
C PRO A 36 -4.74 -9.32 7.38
N LEU A 37 -3.56 -9.62 6.82
CA LEU A 37 -2.76 -8.68 6.03
C LEU A 37 -3.39 -8.38 4.66
N GLU A 38 -3.92 -9.38 3.96
CA GLU A 38 -4.57 -9.22 2.64
C GLU A 38 -5.83 -8.37 2.76
N LEU A 39 -6.61 -8.55 3.82
CA LEU A 39 -7.80 -7.74 4.09
C LEU A 39 -7.42 -6.29 4.43
N SER A 40 -6.38 -6.10 5.25
CA SER A 40 -5.92 -4.77 5.64
C SER A 40 -5.38 -3.98 4.44
N GLU A 41 -4.65 -4.64 3.54
CA GLU A 41 -4.19 -4.04 2.29
C GLU A 41 -5.36 -3.69 1.35
N LEU A 42 -6.38 -4.55 1.26
CA LEU A 42 -7.57 -4.30 0.45
C LEU A 42 -8.38 -3.11 0.99
N GLU A 43 -8.62 -3.06 2.31
CA GLU A 43 -9.29 -1.92 2.97
C GLU A 43 -8.51 -0.62 2.77
N SER A 44 -7.19 -0.67 2.93
CA SER A 44 -6.29 0.46 2.67
C SER A 44 -6.40 0.95 1.23
N PHE A 45 -6.39 0.01 0.28
CA PHE A 45 -6.51 0.32 -1.14
C PHE A 45 -7.85 0.97 -1.48
N SER A 46 -8.96 0.45 -0.94
CA SER A 46 -10.29 1.04 -1.13
C SER A 46 -10.32 2.49 -0.64
N VAL A 47 -9.79 2.76 0.55
CA VAL A 47 -9.75 4.12 1.12
C VAL A 47 -8.91 5.06 0.27
N PHE A 48 -7.78 4.60 -0.26
CA PHE A 48 -6.96 5.41 -1.14
C PHE A 48 -7.64 5.71 -2.48
N GLU A 49 -8.41 4.78 -3.04
CA GLU A 49 -9.20 5.02 -4.24
C GLU A 49 -10.35 6.00 -3.98
N ASP A 50 -11.03 5.91 -2.83
CA ASP A 50 -12.08 6.87 -2.44
C ASP A 50 -11.50 8.29 -2.30
N ILE A 51 -10.36 8.43 -1.61
CA ILE A 51 -9.65 9.71 -1.50
C ILE A 51 -9.23 10.23 -2.87
N ARG A 52 -8.69 9.36 -3.74
CA ARG A 52 -8.29 9.74 -5.09
C ARG A 52 -9.48 10.24 -5.90
N LEU A 53 -10.61 9.56 -5.84
CA LEU A 53 -11.83 9.95 -6.53
C LEU A 53 -12.33 11.31 -6.04
N HIS A 54 -12.33 11.53 -4.72
CA HIS A 54 -12.69 12.82 -4.13
C HIS A 54 -11.75 13.94 -4.62
N ILE A 55 -10.44 13.70 -4.63
CA ILE A 55 -9.46 14.69 -5.15
C ILE A 55 -9.71 14.96 -6.63
N ARG A 56 -10.06 13.96 -7.45
CA ARG A 56 -10.40 14.20 -8.86
C ARG A 56 -11.62 15.10 -9.03
N GLU A 57 -12.61 14.97 -8.16
CA GLU A 57 -13.85 15.74 -8.22
C GLU A 57 -13.66 17.19 -7.76
N VAL A 58 -13.02 17.40 -6.61
CA VAL A 58 -12.94 18.74 -5.96
C VAL A 58 -11.53 19.31 -5.90
N GLY A 59 -10.55 18.67 -6.54
CA GLY A 59 -9.15 18.93 -6.27
C GLY A 59 -8.67 20.34 -6.62
N ALA A 60 -9.24 21.01 -7.63
CA ALA A 60 -8.92 22.43 -7.88
C ALA A 60 -9.25 23.34 -6.67
N GLN A 61 -10.29 22.99 -5.90
CA GLN A 61 -10.61 23.69 -4.65
C GLN A 61 -9.65 23.28 -3.54
N LEU A 62 -9.29 22.00 -3.46
CA LEU A 62 -8.34 21.49 -2.47
C LEU A 62 -6.94 22.07 -2.66
N VAL A 63 -6.45 22.21 -3.91
CA VAL A 63 -5.17 22.83 -4.23
C VAL A 63 -5.13 24.28 -3.75
N LYS A 64 -6.16 25.08 -4.07
CA LYS A 64 -6.27 26.48 -3.59
C LYS A 64 -6.30 26.56 -2.07
N LYS A 65 -7.02 25.63 -1.44
CA LYS A 65 -7.12 25.58 0.02
C LYS A 65 -5.79 25.19 0.62
N VAL A 66 -5.15 24.10 0.19
CA VAL A 66 -4.04 23.42 0.87
C VAL A 66 -2.66 23.89 0.39
N ASN A 67 -2.40 23.84 -0.92
CA ASN A 67 -1.15 24.23 -1.59
C ASN A 67 0.10 23.51 -1.08
N ALA A 68 0.08 22.17 -1.07
CA ALA A 68 1.15 21.34 -0.51
C ALA A 68 1.20 19.92 -1.09
N ILE A 69 2.37 19.28 -1.03
CA ILE A 69 2.57 17.86 -1.36
C ILE A 69 2.83 17.08 -0.08
N PHE A 70 2.11 15.97 0.10
CA PHE A 70 2.23 15.08 1.26
C PHE A 70 2.67 13.68 0.85
N GLN A 71 3.59 13.09 1.60
CA GLN A 71 4.00 11.70 1.43
C GLN A 71 3.59 10.88 2.64
N LEU A 72 3.01 9.70 2.40
CA LEU A 72 2.65 8.71 3.40
C LEU A 72 3.60 7.52 3.26
N ASP A 73 4.43 7.29 4.28
CA ASP A 73 5.32 6.14 4.39
C ASP A 73 4.76 5.18 5.44
N ILE A 74 4.10 4.12 5.00
CA ILE A 74 3.55 3.09 5.89
C ILE A 74 4.63 2.05 6.17
N THR A 75 4.85 1.76 7.45
CA THR A 75 5.98 0.96 7.91
C THR A 75 5.57 -0.28 8.66
N LYS A 76 6.34 -1.35 8.49
CA LYS A 76 6.26 -2.59 9.25
C LYS A 76 7.67 -3.01 9.62
N ASP A 77 7.91 -3.27 10.91
CA ASP A 77 9.24 -3.58 11.45
C ASP A 77 10.33 -2.57 11.04
N GLY A 78 9.96 -1.29 11.01
CA GLY A 78 10.85 -0.18 10.64
C GLY A 78 11.15 -0.04 9.14
N LYS A 79 10.56 -0.88 8.28
CA LYS A 79 10.72 -0.82 6.82
C LYS A 79 9.47 -0.24 6.18
N ILE A 80 9.63 0.57 5.14
CA ILE A 80 8.51 1.07 4.34
C ILE A 80 7.98 -0.10 3.51
N ILE A 81 6.69 -0.42 3.68
CA ILE A 81 6.00 -1.48 2.94
C ILE A 81 5.01 -0.91 1.93
N LEU A 82 4.51 0.30 2.17
CA LEU A 82 3.55 0.97 1.29
C LEU A 82 3.83 2.46 1.31
N GLN A 83 3.78 3.08 0.14
CA GLN A 83 4.06 4.49 -0.02
C GLN A 83 3.04 5.14 -0.94
N TRP A 84 2.56 6.31 -0.55
CA TRP A 84 1.59 7.09 -1.32
C TRP A 84 1.92 8.57 -1.26
N THR A 85 1.52 9.29 -2.30
CA THR A 85 1.63 10.74 -2.36
C THR A 85 0.27 11.36 -2.60
N ILE A 86 0.01 12.45 -1.88
CA ILE A 86 -1.13 13.34 -2.08
C ILE A 86 -0.57 14.69 -2.55
N ASP A 87 -0.74 15.00 -3.83
CA ASP A 87 -0.36 16.29 -4.42
C ASP A 87 -1.57 17.22 -4.42
N LEU A 88 -1.62 18.18 -3.50
CA LEU A 88 -2.60 19.27 -3.48
C LEU A 88 -1.92 20.61 -3.73
N LYS A 89 -0.95 20.61 -4.66
CA LYS A 89 -0.15 21.78 -5.02
C LYS A 89 -0.18 22.04 -6.51
N ASN A 90 -0.14 20.98 -7.32
CA ASN A 90 -0.02 21.09 -8.76
C ASN A 90 -1.33 20.76 -9.48
N GLY A 91 -1.58 21.45 -10.60
CA GLY A 91 -2.76 21.22 -11.44
C GLY A 91 -4.07 21.26 -10.65
N SER A 92 -4.91 20.24 -10.85
CA SER A 92 -6.16 20.03 -10.11
C SER A 92 -5.98 19.12 -8.89
N GLY A 93 -4.75 18.84 -8.47
CA GLY A 93 -4.44 17.87 -7.42
C GLY A 93 -4.54 16.41 -7.89
N ASP A 94 -3.82 15.53 -7.20
CA ASP A 94 -3.80 14.09 -7.49
C ASP A 94 -3.40 13.28 -6.24
N MET A 95 -3.73 11.98 -6.24
CA MET A 95 -3.20 11.02 -5.29
C MET A 95 -2.73 9.77 -6.03
N TYR A 96 -1.49 9.37 -5.79
CA TYR A 96 -0.87 8.28 -6.54
C TYR A 96 0.04 7.41 -5.66
N PRO A 97 0.22 6.13 -6.02
CA PRO A 97 1.11 5.22 -5.31
C PRO A 97 2.57 5.59 -5.55
N GLY A 98 3.40 5.36 -4.55
CA GLY A 98 4.83 5.61 -4.56
C GLY A 98 5.26 6.95 -3.96
N PRO A 99 6.58 7.20 -3.95
CA PRO A 99 7.18 8.40 -3.39
C PRO A 99 6.76 9.67 -4.11
N ALA A 100 6.90 10.81 -3.44
CA ALA A 100 6.61 12.10 -4.04
C ALA A 100 7.58 12.38 -5.21
N ARG A 101 7.03 12.75 -6.37
CA ARG A 101 7.81 13.05 -7.59
C ARG A 101 8.52 14.41 -7.50
N LEU A 102 7.98 15.28 -6.64
CA LEU A 102 8.53 16.57 -6.26
C LEU A 102 8.76 16.57 -4.74
N PRO A 103 9.61 17.47 -4.22
CA PRO A 103 9.87 17.54 -2.77
C PRO A 103 8.56 17.64 -1.98
N ALA A 104 8.31 16.66 -1.10
CA ALA A 104 7.17 16.67 -0.21
C ALA A 104 7.31 17.80 0.81
N ASP A 105 6.25 18.58 0.98
CA ASP A 105 6.17 19.61 2.00
C ASP A 105 6.00 19.00 3.40
N THR A 106 5.41 17.80 3.48
CA THR A 106 5.19 17.04 4.73
C THR A 106 5.28 15.54 4.47
N VAL A 107 5.96 14.83 5.36
CA VAL A 107 6.10 13.37 5.30
C VAL A 107 5.53 12.76 6.57
N PHE A 108 4.65 11.77 6.43
CA PHE A 108 4.11 10.98 7.52
C PHE A 108 4.78 9.61 7.52
N THR A 109 5.35 9.20 8.65
CA THR A 109 5.87 7.84 8.83
C THR A 109 4.99 7.13 9.83
N ILE A 110 4.19 6.17 9.35
CA ILE A 110 3.07 5.58 10.09
C ILE A 110 3.28 4.07 10.18
N PRO A 111 3.29 3.47 11.37
CA PRO A 111 3.23 2.00 11.49
C PRO A 111 1.93 1.46 10.88
N GLU A 112 1.99 0.37 10.13
CA GLU A 112 0.84 -0.32 9.52
C GLU A 112 -0.36 -0.48 10.47
N PRO A 113 -0.20 -1.00 11.72
CA PRO A 113 -1.35 -1.13 12.62
C PRO A 113 -1.97 0.22 13.01
N VAL A 114 -1.16 1.28 13.14
CA VAL A 114 -1.64 2.63 13.43
C VAL A 114 -2.38 3.19 12.22
N PHE A 115 -1.88 2.94 11.01
CA PHE A 115 -2.54 3.36 9.77
C PHE A 115 -3.93 2.76 9.65
N MET A 116 -4.09 1.46 9.92
CA MET A 116 -5.40 0.80 9.89
C MET A 116 -6.38 1.40 10.89
N GLU A 117 -5.95 1.69 12.12
CA GLU A 117 -6.84 2.33 13.09
C GLU A 117 -7.22 3.77 12.70
N LEU A 118 -6.33 4.50 12.03
CA LEU A 118 -6.62 5.84 11.52
C LEU A 118 -7.64 5.80 10.37
N VAL A 119 -7.43 4.91 9.40
CA VAL A 119 -8.31 4.73 8.24
C VAL A 119 -9.71 4.28 8.66
N LEU A 120 -9.79 3.33 9.60
CA LEU A 120 -11.08 2.85 10.14
C LEU A 120 -11.76 3.87 11.07
N GLY A 121 -11.17 5.05 11.29
CA GLY A 121 -11.70 6.08 12.18
C GLY A 121 -11.69 5.70 13.67
N LYS A 122 -11.06 4.57 14.03
CA LYS A 122 -10.93 4.08 15.41
C LYS A 122 -9.94 4.91 16.23
N MET A 123 -9.02 5.60 15.55
CA MET A 123 -8.01 6.44 16.17
C MET A 123 -8.10 7.88 15.68
N ASN A 124 -8.01 8.83 16.60
CA ASN A 124 -7.91 10.23 16.25
C ASN A 124 -6.46 10.57 15.82
N PRO A 125 -6.25 11.17 14.62
CA PRO A 125 -4.91 11.43 14.09
C PRO A 125 -4.10 12.41 14.93
N GLN A 126 -4.72 13.46 15.47
CA GLN A 126 -4.02 14.45 16.31
C GLN A 126 -3.53 13.82 17.62
N LYS A 127 -4.40 13.07 18.31
CA LYS A 127 -4.04 12.37 19.54
C LYS A 127 -2.93 11.35 19.31
N ALA A 128 -3.00 10.62 18.20
CA ALA A 128 -2.01 9.62 17.84
C ALA A 128 -0.63 10.24 17.54
N PHE A 129 -0.59 11.37 16.83
CA PHE A 129 0.63 12.14 16.60
C PHE A 129 1.23 12.66 17.91
N LEU A 130 0.41 13.31 18.75
CA LEU A 130 0.86 13.85 20.04
C LEU A 130 1.35 12.76 21.00
N ALA A 131 0.77 11.56 20.92
CA ALA A 131 1.19 10.38 21.67
C ALA A 131 2.42 9.66 21.07
N GLY A 132 2.97 10.15 19.94
CA GLY A 132 4.13 9.56 19.29
C GLY A 132 3.88 8.23 18.57
N LYS A 133 2.62 7.89 18.28
CA LYS A 133 2.25 6.64 17.58
C LYS A 133 2.71 6.62 16.11
N PHE A 134 2.86 7.80 15.51
CA PHE A 134 3.46 7.99 14.19
C PHE A 134 4.22 9.32 14.16
N LYS A 135 5.05 9.51 13.14
CA LYS A 135 5.89 10.70 12.99
C LYS A 135 5.42 11.58 11.84
N VAL A 136 5.59 12.89 12.00
CA VAL A 136 5.40 13.89 10.94
C VAL A 136 6.66 14.72 10.84
N SER A 137 7.20 14.82 9.62
CA SER A 137 8.40 15.61 9.29
C SER A 137 8.08 16.65 8.24
N GLY A 138 8.89 17.72 8.17
CA GLY A 138 8.66 18.85 7.27
C GLY A 138 7.74 19.91 7.87
N LYS A 139 6.83 20.47 7.08
CA LYS A 139 5.93 21.56 7.48
C LYS A 139 4.72 21.04 8.24
N VAL A 140 4.90 20.69 9.52
CA VAL A 140 3.85 20.09 10.38
C VAL A 140 2.51 20.85 10.37
N LEU A 141 2.49 22.18 10.25
CA LEU A 141 1.22 22.93 10.18
C LEU A 141 0.34 22.53 8.96
N LEU A 142 0.95 22.07 7.87
CA LEU A 142 0.23 21.61 6.68
C LEU A 142 -0.45 20.25 6.93
N SER A 143 0.05 19.40 7.84
CA SER A 143 -0.64 18.14 8.19
C SER A 143 -1.99 18.40 8.85
N GLN A 144 -2.08 19.41 9.72
CA GLN A 144 -3.34 19.81 10.35
C GLN A 144 -4.34 20.38 9.33
N LYS A 145 -3.83 21.04 8.29
CA LYS A 145 -4.64 21.59 7.20
C LYS A 145 -5.23 20.47 6.34
N LEU A 146 -4.42 19.45 6.03
CA LEU A 146 -4.87 18.24 5.36
C LEU A 146 -5.93 17.50 6.17
N GLU A 147 -5.72 17.35 7.48
CA GLU A 147 -6.70 16.73 8.38
C GLU A 147 -8.06 17.44 8.35
N ARG A 148 -8.09 18.78 8.38
CA ARG A 148 -9.36 19.53 8.30
C ARG A 148 -10.11 19.26 7.01
N VAL A 149 -9.40 19.19 5.88
CA VAL A 149 -9.99 18.86 4.58
C VAL A 149 -10.69 17.51 4.63
N PHE A 150 -10.00 16.47 5.11
CA PHE A 150 -10.59 15.12 5.18
C PHE A 150 -11.69 15.01 6.25
N LYS A 151 -11.57 15.73 7.36
CA LYS A 151 -12.63 15.77 8.37
C LYS A 151 -13.89 16.46 7.86
N ASP A 152 -13.77 17.48 7.02
CA ASP A 152 -14.93 18.13 6.42
C ASP A 152 -15.58 17.26 5.34
N TRP A 153 -14.80 16.42 4.65
CA TRP A 153 -15.31 15.40 3.74
C TRP A 153 -16.09 14.29 4.48
N ALA A 154 -15.53 13.74 5.56
CA ALA A 154 -16.13 12.64 6.33
C ALA A 154 -17.35 13.01 7.21
N LYS A 155 -17.81 14.27 7.18
CA LYS A 155 -19.01 14.74 7.89
C LYS A 155 -20.31 14.55 7.11
N PHE A 156 -20.22 14.04 5.89
CA PHE A 156 -21.34 13.70 5.01
C PHE A 156 -21.42 12.17 4.86
#